data_AF-A0A519LIV2-F1
#
_entry.id   AF-A0A519LIV2-F1
#
_cell.length_a   1.000
_cell.length_b   1.000
_cell.length_c   1.000
_cell.angle_alpha   90.00
_cell.angle_beta   90.00
_cell.angle_gamma   90.00
#
_symmetry.space_group_name_H-M   'P 1'
#
loop_
_entity.id
_entity.type
_entity.pdbx_description
1 polymer ?
#
loop_
_entity_poly.entity_id
_entity_poly.type
_entity_poly.pdbx_seq_one_letter_code
_entity_poly.pdbx_strand_id
1 'polypeptide(L)'
;METKIIRSLLFINAFFIPFFSYSQTANDKIKYMKKYAYCDCIYVNNNKFDTEYLNDKFQISDKSSNQFIHLGKIYEDESKEIRKFTEKITASYYFFESSYYSENGRSNTITSMCLEFYESKELDDFIRKLSLKKK
;
A
#
# COMPACT_ATOMS: atom_id res chain seq x y z
N MET A 1 8.74 40.68 -34.91
CA MET A 1 7.85 40.47 -33.74
C MET A 1 7.63 38.98 -33.47
N GLU A 2 7.64 38.14 -34.50
CA GLU A 2 7.41 36.68 -34.42
C GLU A 2 8.45 35.90 -33.60
N THR A 3 9.73 36.28 -33.64
CA THR A 3 10.80 35.57 -32.90
C THR A 3 10.67 35.67 -31.38
N LYS A 4 9.99 36.71 -30.85
CA LYS A 4 9.73 36.86 -29.41
C LYS A 4 8.62 35.92 -28.91
N ILE A 5 7.62 35.65 -29.75
CA ILE A 5 6.48 34.78 -29.41
C ILE A 5 6.95 33.31 -29.35
N ILE A 6 7.79 32.89 -30.30
CA ILE A 6 8.35 31.54 -30.34
C ILE A 6 9.25 31.26 -29.13
N ARG A 7 10.09 32.23 -28.72
CA ARG A 7 10.87 32.11 -27.47
C ARG A 7 9.98 32.01 -26.23
N SER A 8 8.92 32.82 -26.15
CA SER A 8 7.97 32.79 -25.01
C SER A 8 7.29 31.42 -24.85
N LEU A 9 6.85 30.80 -25.96
CA LEU A 9 6.24 29.47 -25.96
C LEU A 9 7.20 28.36 -25.50
N LEU A 10 8.49 28.46 -25.84
CA LEU A 10 9.51 27.51 -25.39
C LEU A 10 9.80 27.63 -23.88
N PHE A 11 9.80 28.85 -23.32
CA PHE A 11 9.99 29.06 -21.88
C PHE A 11 8.78 28.60 -21.06
N ILE A 12 7.57 28.78 -21.57
CA ILE A 12 6.34 28.30 -20.92
C ILE A 12 6.33 26.77 -20.86
N ASN A 13 6.69 26.08 -21.96
CA ASN A 13 6.75 24.62 -21.98
C ASN A 13 7.82 24.04 -21.05
N ALA A 14 8.98 24.68 -20.91
CA ALA A 14 10.03 24.22 -20.00
C ALA A 14 9.63 24.28 -18.51
N PHE A 15 8.74 25.21 -18.14
CA PHE A 15 8.33 25.41 -16.74
C PHE A 15 7.26 24.41 -16.27
N PHE A 16 6.44 23.87 -17.18
CA PHE A 16 5.35 22.94 -16.82
C PHE A 16 5.77 21.46 -16.75
N ILE A 17 6.81 21.03 -17.48
CA ILE A 17 7.30 19.65 -17.48
C ILE A 17 7.66 19.09 -16.08
N PRO A 18 8.30 19.84 -15.15
CA PRO A 18 8.61 19.30 -13.83
C PRO A 18 7.36 19.05 -12.97
N PHE A 19 6.28 19.84 -13.12
CA PHE A 19 5.05 19.67 -12.36
C PHE A 19 4.29 18.38 -12.72
N PHE A 20 4.24 18.03 -14.02
CA PHE A 20 3.60 16.79 -14.47
C PHE A 20 4.34 15.52 -14.02
N SER A 21 5.66 15.60 -13.87
CA SER A 21 6.48 14.47 -13.41
C SER A 21 6.27 14.21 -11.91
N TYR A 22 6.18 15.26 -11.10
CA TYR A 22 5.95 15.13 -9.65
C TYR A 22 4.60 14.48 -9.32
N SER A 23 3.53 14.89 -10.00
CA SER A 23 2.17 14.36 -9.80
C SER A 23 2.10 12.83 -10.04
N GLN A 24 2.76 12.35 -11.09
CA GLN A 24 2.81 10.90 -11.39
C GLN A 24 3.55 10.13 -10.29
N THR A 25 4.70 10.63 -9.83
CA THR A 25 5.50 9.95 -8.80
C THR A 25 4.84 9.89 -7.42
N ALA A 26 4.10 10.94 -7.03
CA ALA A 26 3.36 10.96 -5.76
C ALA A 26 2.19 9.97 -5.77
N ASN A 27 1.48 9.88 -6.91
CA ASN A 27 0.38 8.94 -7.07
C ASN A 27 0.87 7.48 -7.05
N ASP A 28 2.02 7.20 -7.67
CA ASP A 28 2.64 5.88 -7.64
C ASP A 28 3.07 5.47 -6.22
N LYS A 29 3.69 6.39 -5.47
CA LYS A 29 4.07 6.11 -4.08
C LYS A 29 2.85 5.77 -3.21
N ILE A 30 1.78 6.56 -3.28
CA ILE A 30 0.52 6.29 -2.55
C ILE A 30 -0.02 4.91 -2.89
N LYS A 31 -0.07 4.57 -4.19
CA LYS A 31 -0.51 3.25 -4.66
C LYS A 31 0.30 2.11 -4.05
N TYR A 32 1.63 2.21 -4.02
CA TYR A 32 2.48 1.18 -3.42
C TYR A 32 2.39 1.13 -1.89
N MET A 33 2.19 2.27 -1.22
CA MET A 33 1.96 2.29 0.23
C MET A 33 0.66 1.56 0.61
N LYS A 34 -0.42 1.72 -0.17
CA LYS A 34 -1.67 0.95 0.05
C LYS A 34 -1.46 -0.54 -0.18
N LYS A 35 -0.74 -0.93 -1.24
CA LYS A 35 -0.41 -2.34 -1.52
C LYS A 35 0.46 -2.96 -0.41
N TYR A 36 1.40 -2.20 0.13
CA TYR A 36 2.19 -2.61 1.28
C TYR A 36 1.31 -2.84 2.52
N ALA A 37 0.36 -1.93 2.80
CA ALA A 37 -0.60 -2.08 3.89
C ALA A 37 -1.49 -3.34 3.73
N TYR A 38 -1.88 -3.67 2.51
CA TYR A 38 -2.62 -4.91 2.21
C TYR A 38 -1.81 -6.17 2.52
N CYS A 39 -0.55 -6.24 2.07
CA CYS A 39 0.34 -7.36 2.39
C CYS A 39 0.53 -7.53 3.90
N ASP A 40 0.69 -6.40 4.61
CA ASP A 40 0.88 -6.38 6.06
C ASP A 40 -0.38 -6.87 6.80
N CYS A 41 -1.58 -6.47 6.34
CA CYS A 41 -2.86 -6.95 6.88
C CYS A 41 -2.99 -8.48 6.76
N ILE A 42 -2.69 -9.02 5.57
CA ILE A 42 -2.71 -10.46 5.30
C ILE A 42 -1.74 -11.17 6.23
N TYR A 43 -0.50 -10.67 6.29
CA TYR A 43 0.56 -11.27 7.09
C TYR A 43 0.17 -11.35 8.58
N VAL A 44 -0.20 -10.22 9.18
CA VAL A 44 -0.47 -10.13 10.61
C VAL A 44 -1.64 -11.02 11.02
N ASN A 45 -2.71 -11.03 10.23
CA ASN A 45 -3.91 -11.80 10.57
C ASN A 45 -3.74 -13.29 10.33
N ASN A 46 -3.10 -13.70 9.23
CA ASN A 46 -2.87 -15.12 9.00
C ASN A 46 -1.86 -15.70 10.02
N ASN A 47 -0.81 -14.96 10.40
CA ASN A 47 0.11 -15.41 11.44
C ASN A 47 -0.56 -15.57 12.83
N LYS A 48 -1.65 -14.83 13.09
CA LYS A 48 -2.46 -14.99 14.31
C LYS A 48 -3.47 -16.13 14.20
N PHE A 49 -4.04 -16.34 13.01
CA PHE A 49 -4.98 -17.43 12.74
C PHE A 49 -4.29 -18.80 12.79
N ASP A 50 -3.12 -18.89 12.16
CA ASP A 50 -2.31 -20.09 12.07
C ASP A 50 -0.83 -19.72 12.30
N THR A 51 -0.26 -20.21 13.39
CA THR A 51 1.14 -19.96 13.73
C THR A 51 2.12 -20.68 12.81
N GLU A 52 1.67 -21.72 12.10
CA GLU A 52 2.47 -22.42 11.08
C GLU A 52 2.44 -21.72 9.72
N TYR A 53 1.61 -20.68 9.56
CA TYR A 53 1.56 -19.84 8.37
C TYR A 53 2.94 -19.30 7.96
N LEU A 54 3.80 -19.01 8.94
CA LEU A 54 5.18 -18.57 8.70
C LEU A 54 6.16 -19.72 8.38
N ASN A 55 5.80 -20.96 8.71
CA ASN A 55 6.58 -22.15 8.39
C ASN A 55 6.23 -22.70 7.01
N ASP A 56 5.10 -22.26 6.45
CA ASP A 56 4.68 -22.67 5.12
C ASP A 56 5.61 -22.04 4.05
N LYS A 57 6.09 -22.89 3.12
CA LYS A 57 7.04 -22.49 2.06
C LYS A 57 6.56 -21.26 1.28
N PHE A 58 5.24 -21.10 1.15
CA PHE A 58 4.58 -20.02 0.43
C PHE A 58 4.94 -18.63 1.01
N GLN A 59 4.87 -18.45 2.32
CA GLN A 59 5.10 -17.15 2.98
C GLN A 59 6.58 -16.80 3.19
N ILE A 60 7.44 -17.78 3.51
CA ILE A 60 8.90 -17.58 3.55
C ILE A 60 9.41 -17.03 2.19
N SER A 61 8.74 -17.43 1.11
CA SER A 61 9.04 -17.02 -0.26
C SER A 61 8.34 -15.75 -0.74
N ASP A 62 7.27 -15.29 -0.09
CA ASP A 62 6.55 -14.09 -0.53
C ASP A 62 7.37 -12.82 -0.19
N LYS A 63 7.79 -12.11 -1.25
CA LYS A 63 8.54 -10.85 -1.17
C LYS A 63 7.76 -9.66 -1.73
N SER A 64 6.44 -9.79 -1.88
CA SER A 64 5.57 -8.74 -2.42
C SER A 64 5.69 -7.44 -1.60
N SER A 65 5.73 -7.54 -0.27
CA SER A 65 5.90 -6.37 0.61
C SER A 65 7.24 -5.65 0.36
N ASN A 66 8.36 -6.39 0.23
CA ASN A 66 9.67 -5.85 -0.13
C ASN A 66 9.64 -5.21 -1.53
N GLN A 67 8.99 -5.84 -2.49
CA GLN A 67 8.85 -5.31 -3.84
C GLN A 67 8.07 -3.98 -3.83
N PHE A 68 6.99 -3.87 -3.06
CA PHE A 68 6.23 -2.63 -2.97
C PHE A 68 6.97 -1.53 -2.22
N ILE A 69 7.77 -1.86 -1.20
CA ILE A 69 8.70 -0.90 -0.59
C ILE A 69 9.66 -0.34 -1.65
N HIS A 70 10.26 -1.21 -2.46
CA HIS A 70 11.21 -0.81 -3.49
C HIS A 70 10.57 0.04 -4.58
N LEU A 71 9.46 -0.43 -5.17
CA LEU A 71 8.75 0.28 -6.25
C LEU A 71 8.15 1.61 -5.78
N GLY A 72 7.65 1.66 -4.55
CA GLY A 72 7.07 2.87 -3.96
C GLY A 72 8.07 3.85 -3.39
N LYS A 73 9.37 3.49 -3.33
CA LYS A 73 10.39 4.24 -2.57
C LYS A 73 9.88 4.59 -1.16
N ILE A 74 9.27 3.59 -0.52
CA ILE A 74 8.69 3.74 0.83
C ILE A 74 9.85 3.73 1.81
N TYR A 75 9.92 4.76 2.64
CA TYR A 75 10.98 4.85 3.63
C TYR A 75 10.66 4.02 4.87
N GLU A 76 11.68 3.72 5.67
CA GLU A 76 11.55 2.84 6.83
C GLU A 76 10.55 3.38 7.87
N ASP A 77 10.61 4.67 8.19
CA ASP A 77 9.66 5.38 9.06
C ASP A 77 8.22 5.30 8.56
N GLU A 78 8.00 5.53 7.26
CA GLU A 78 6.69 5.40 6.63
C GLU A 78 6.17 3.96 6.73
N SER A 79 7.02 2.98 6.41
CA SER A 79 6.64 1.56 6.49
C SER A 79 6.28 1.12 7.91
N LYS A 80 6.94 1.70 8.93
CA LYS A 80 6.62 1.49 10.36
C LYS A 80 5.30 2.15 10.74
N GLU A 81 5.03 3.37 10.27
CA GLU A 81 3.74 4.04 10.52
C GLU A 81 2.59 3.28 9.86
N ILE A 82 2.78 2.81 8.62
CA ILE A 82 1.77 1.99 7.92
C ILE A 82 1.48 0.71 8.67
N ARG A 83 2.51 -0.04 9.08
CA ARG A 83 2.33 -1.28 9.84
C ARG A 83 1.57 -1.07 11.14
N LYS A 84 1.94 -0.06 11.93
CA LYS A 84 1.23 0.28 13.17
C LYS A 84 -0.24 0.62 12.92
N PHE A 85 -0.52 1.36 11.86
CA PHE A 85 -1.89 1.71 11.49
C PHE A 85 -2.68 0.47 11.04
N THR A 86 -2.13 -0.34 10.15
CA THR A 86 -2.73 -1.59 9.67
C THR A 86 -3.02 -2.54 10.83
N GLU A 87 -2.05 -2.80 11.70
CA GLU A 87 -2.21 -3.66 12.87
C GLU A 87 -3.32 -3.16 13.79
N LYS A 88 -3.43 -1.84 13.99
CA LYS A 88 -4.47 -1.25 14.84
C LYS A 88 -5.87 -1.47 14.27
N ILE A 89 -6.06 -1.27 12.97
CA ILE A 89 -7.39 -1.32 12.33
C ILE A 89 -7.84 -2.75 12.05
N THR A 90 -6.91 -3.62 11.65
CA THR A 90 -7.21 -4.96 11.15
C THR A 90 -6.96 -6.06 12.19
N ALA A 91 -6.66 -5.68 13.44
CA ALA A 91 -6.12 -6.58 14.47
C ALA A 91 -6.97 -7.82 14.75
N SER A 92 -8.28 -7.74 14.50
CA SER A 92 -9.29 -8.73 14.85
C SER A 92 -9.75 -9.58 13.66
N TYR A 93 -9.25 -9.34 12.45
CA TYR A 93 -9.78 -10.01 11.25
C TYR A 93 -9.58 -11.54 11.29
N TYR A 94 -8.54 -12.00 11.98
CA TYR A 94 -8.28 -13.43 12.20
C TYR A 94 -9.36 -14.18 12.99
N PHE A 95 -10.21 -13.49 13.75
CA PHE A 95 -11.30 -14.12 14.52
C PHE A 95 -12.54 -14.44 13.68
N PHE A 96 -12.66 -13.87 12.49
CA PHE A 96 -13.86 -14.04 11.67
C PHE A 96 -13.76 -15.34 10.87
N GLU A 97 -14.47 -16.35 11.35
CA GLU A 97 -14.67 -17.59 10.62
C GLU A 97 -15.73 -17.41 9.53
N SER A 98 -15.54 -18.09 8.42
CA SER A 98 -16.51 -18.17 7.34
C SER A 98 -17.48 -19.32 7.58
N SER A 99 -18.76 -19.10 7.23
CA SER A 99 -19.75 -20.17 7.13
C SER A 99 -19.69 -20.93 5.80
N TYR A 100 -18.81 -20.52 4.88
CA TYR A 100 -18.63 -21.21 3.60
C TYR A 100 -17.89 -22.53 3.78
N TYR A 101 -18.27 -23.51 2.94
CA TYR A 101 -17.65 -24.84 2.91
C TYR A 101 -16.13 -24.75 2.75
N SER A 102 -15.42 -25.55 3.54
CA SER A 102 -13.98 -25.76 3.47
C SER A 102 -13.67 -27.22 3.70
N GLU A 103 -12.83 -27.79 2.84
CA GLU A 103 -12.39 -29.19 2.92
C GLU A 103 -11.67 -29.49 4.24
N ASN A 104 -11.03 -28.48 4.84
CA ASN A 104 -10.23 -28.59 6.06
C ASN A 104 -10.94 -28.02 7.30
N GLY A 105 -12.25 -27.80 7.25
CA GLY A 105 -13.02 -27.31 8.39
C GLY A 105 -13.00 -25.78 8.52
N ARG A 106 -12.22 -25.21 9.45
CA ARG A 106 -12.21 -23.76 9.71
C ARG A 106 -11.71 -22.99 8.48
N SER A 107 -12.56 -22.14 7.92
CA SER A 107 -12.20 -21.19 6.87
C SER A 107 -12.21 -19.78 7.45
N ASN A 108 -11.28 -18.93 7.00
CA ASN A 108 -11.25 -17.52 7.35
C ASN A 108 -11.55 -16.65 6.13
N THR A 109 -11.88 -15.39 6.35
CA THR A 109 -12.13 -14.40 5.29
C THR A 109 -11.06 -13.31 5.23
N ILE A 110 -9.88 -13.56 5.81
CA ILE A 110 -8.82 -12.56 6.02
C ILE A 110 -8.48 -11.83 4.72
N THR A 111 -8.29 -12.57 3.62
CA THR A 111 -7.99 -11.98 2.30
C THR A 111 -9.06 -10.99 1.86
N SER A 112 -10.34 -11.34 2.01
CA SER A 112 -11.46 -10.46 1.64
C SER A 112 -11.50 -9.22 2.53
N MET A 113 -11.36 -9.39 3.84
CA MET A 113 -11.38 -8.28 4.78
C MET A 113 -10.19 -7.33 4.57
N CYS A 114 -9.00 -7.88 4.28
CA CYS A 114 -7.84 -7.07 3.93
C CYS A 114 -8.03 -6.33 2.61
N LEU A 115 -8.76 -6.91 1.64
CA LEU A 115 -9.08 -6.24 0.39
C LEU A 115 -10.03 -5.05 0.62
N GLU A 116 -11.07 -5.24 1.43
CA GLU A 116 -11.95 -4.14 1.86
C GLU A 116 -11.16 -3.04 2.59
N PHE A 117 -10.23 -3.41 3.46
CA PHE A 117 -9.32 -2.45 4.10
C PHE A 117 -8.44 -1.70 3.09
N TYR A 118 -7.90 -2.39 2.07
CA TYR A 118 -7.13 -1.79 0.99
C TYR A 118 -7.92 -0.74 0.20
N GLU A 119 -9.21 -1.00 -0.01
CA GLU A 119 -10.13 -0.09 -0.72
C GLU A 119 -10.73 0.99 0.20
N SER A 120 -10.54 0.87 1.52
CA SER A 120 -11.15 1.77 2.49
C SER A 120 -10.67 3.21 2.35
N LYS A 121 -11.61 4.14 2.59
CA LYS A 121 -11.31 5.56 2.70
C LYS A 121 -10.38 5.87 3.88
N GLU A 122 -10.48 5.09 4.96
CA GLU A 122 -9.64 5.28 6.15
C GLU A 122 -8.15 5.07 5.84
N LEU A 123 -7.83 3.99 5.12
CA LEU A 123 -6.47 3.75 4.64
C LEU A 123 -6.04 4.84 3.64
N ASP A 124 -6.91 5.20 2.69
CA ASP A 124 -6.60 6.23 1.69
C ASP A 124 -6.24 7.58 2.35
N ASP A 125 -7.05 8.02 3.30
CA ASP A 125 -6.86 9.27 4.04
C ASP A 125 -5.57 9.23 4.88
N PHE A 126 -5.29 8.08 5.53
CA PHE A 126 -4.07 7.88 6.29
C PHE A 126 -2.82 7.95 5.39
N ILE A 127 -2.80 7.20 4.29
CA ILE A 127 -1.65 7.17 3.37
C ILE A 127 -1.40 8.54 2.73
N ARG A 128 -2.45 9.26 2.33
CA ARG A 128 -2.31 10.62 1.78
C ARG A 128 -1.68 11.56 2.81
N LYS A 129 -2.15 11.55 4.06
CA LYS A 129 -1.56 12.37 5.14
C LYS A 129 -0.09 12.01 5.37
N LEU A 130 0.24 10.72 5.37
CA LEU A 130 1.60 10.25 5.54
C LEU A 130 2.51 10.70 4.40
N SER A 131 2.05 10.59 3.15
CA SER A 131 2.82 10.98 1.95
C SER A 131 3.14 12.48 1.86
N LEU A 132 2.41 13.32 2.60
CA LEU A 132 2.60 14.77 2.66
C LEU A 132 3.59 15.21 3.74
N LYS A 133 3.99 14.31 4.66
CA LYS A 133 5.03 14.63 5.65
C LYS A 133 6.35 14.85 4.91
N LYS A 134 6.87 16.08 4.96
CA LYS A 134 8.21 16.38 4.45
C LYS A 134 9.24 15.66 5.32
N LYS A 135 10.19 15.00 4.67
CA LYS A 135 11.41 14.47 5.26
C LYS A 135 12.48 15.55 5.30
#